data_AF-A0A2V3ZUT5-F1
#
_entry.id   AF-A0A2V3ZUT5-F1
#
_cell.length_a   1.000
_cell.length_b   1.000
_cell.length_c   1.000
_cell.angle_alpha   90.00
_cell.angle_beta   90.00
_cell.angle_gamma   90.00
#
_symmetry.space_group_name_H-M   'P 1'
#
loop_
_entity.id
_entity.type
_entity.pdbx_description
1 polymer ?
#
loop_
_entity_poly.entity_id
_entity_poly.type
_entity_poly.pdbx_seq_one_letter_code
_entity_poly.pdbx_strand_id
1 'polypeptide(L)'
;MRGYITRISFFLLIMSVSIIGKAQVSEVIDKELNLHNLKTKIIPLGQLLDSAVIHSPLLKMIDADILIQDLKIKSEKKDWLSYFSVTGSAKYGMFDNLVINESLGDESTGTTNAKQQRYSVGLSLKIPFSSLFDNVDREVALSEKMKLQYQKDKVVSELRKLVVTQYGNLLRAHAKLIIKTSELETMKMQMADTEVNYRNGKIPLADYSKQKSQLLNLRLECEEIRIEFTVAIHLLQESIGIKLNLN
;
A
#
# COMPACT_ATOMS: atom_id res chain seq x y z
N MET A 1 39.35 61.15 34.82
CA MET A 1 38.54 60.65 33.67
C MET A 1 38.90 59.24 33.19
N ARG A 2 39.65 58.41 33.95
CA ARG A 2 40.13 57.10 33.48
C ARG A 2 39.30 55.90 33.97
N GLY A 3 38.49 56.07 35.03
CA GLY A 3 37.63 55.04 35.61
C GLY A 3 36.19 54.97 35.05
N TYR A 4 35.73 55.98 34.31
CA TYR A 4 34.41 55.96 33.67
C TYR A 4 34.43 55.17 32.35
N ILE A 5 35.56 55.18 31.64
CA ILE A 5 35.74 54.49 30.35
C ILE A 5 35.73 52.97 30.55
N THR A 6 36.34 52.47 31.64
CA THR A 6 36.38 51.03 31.94
C THR A 6 35.01 50.49 32.37
N ARG A 7 34.19 51.28 33.08
CA ARG A 7 32.82 50.89 33.46
C ARG A 7 31.87 50.85 32.26
N ILE A 8 31.99 51.79 31.32
CA ILE A 8 31.21 51.79 30.07
C ILE A 8 31.61 50.61 29.18
N SER A 9 32.91 50.30 29.09
CA SER A 9 33.40 49.14 28.33
C SER A 9 32.92 47.81 28.90
N PHE A 10 32.81 47.69 30.23
CA PHE A 10 32.31 46.47 30.88
C PHE A 10 30.79 46.31 30.69
N PHE A 11 30.03 47.41 30.68
CA PHE A 11 28.60 47.38 30.44
C PHE A 11 28.24 47.01 28.99
N LEU A 12 29.04 47.46 28.01
CA LEU A 12 28.92 47.06 26.60
C LEU A 12 29.22 45.57 26.37
N LEU A 13 30.15 44.99 27.14
CA LEU A 13 30.48 43.57 27.08
C LEU A 13 29.36 42.67 27.63
N ILE A 14 28.59 43.13 28.63
CA ILE A 14 27.48 42.37 29.21
C ILE A 14 26.23 42.43 28.31
N MET A 15 26.03 43.55 27.61
CA MET A 15 24.96 43.69 26.62
C MET A 15 25.16 42.76 25.41
N SER A 16 26.40 42.58 24.93
CA SER A 16 26.68 41.68 23.79
C SER A 16 26.43 40.20 24.11
N VAL A 17 26.71 39.75 25.34
CA VAL A 17 26.46 38.36 25.77
C VAL A 17 24.96 38.04 25.84
N SER A 18 24.12 39.02 26.17
CA SER A 18 22.66 38.82 26.26
C SER A 18 21.97 38.70 24.89
N ILE A 19 22.57 39.25 23.83
CA ILE A 19 22.02 39.20 22.47
C ILE A 19 22.27 37.83 21.83
N ILE A 20 23.40 37.18 22.14
CA ILE A 20 23.76 35.86 21.60
C ILE A 20 22.84 34.76 22.16
N GLY A 21 22.42 34.86 23.43
CA GLY A 21 21.54 33.88 24.06
C GLY A 21 20.08 33.89 23.54
N LYS A 22 19.58 35.01 23.04
CA LYS A 22 18.21 35.10 22.49
C LYS A 22 18.08 34.56 21.06
N ALA A 23 19.15 34.66 20.27
CA ALA A 23 19.15 34.17 18.88
C ALA A 23 19.04 32.64 18.80
N GLN A 24 19.76 31.91 19.67
CA GLN A 24 19.71 30.44 19.70
C GLN A 24 18.39 29.88 20.27
N VAL A 25 17.76 30.57 21.21
CA VAL A 25 16.51 30.11 21.85
C VAL A 25 15.29 30.35 20.96
N SER A 26 15.24 31.45 20.20
CA SER A 26 14.16 31.72 19.25
C SER A 26 14.12 30.67 18.13
N GLU A 27 15.27 30.34 17.55
CA GLU A 27 15.36 29.43 16.39
C GLU A 27 14.95 27.98 16.73
N VAL A 28 15.17 27.54 17.98
CA VAL A 28 14.72 26.23 18.48
C VAL A 28 13.21 26.20 18.69
N ILE A 29 12.64 27.26 19.25
CA ILE A 29 11.18 27.39 19.46
C ILE A 29 10.45 27.44 18.11
N ASP A 30 10.98 28.18 17.13
CA ASP A 30 10.37 28.28 15.80
C ASP A 30 10.42 26.94 15.03
N LYS A 31 11.46 26.12 15.23
CA LYS A 31 11.53 24.76 14.64
C LYS A 31 10.55 23.78 15.28
N GLU A 32 10.41 23.77 16.60
CA GLU A 32 9.46 22.89 17.27
C GLU A 32 8.01 23.27 16.93
N LEU A 33 7.71 24.57 16.84
CA LEU A 33 6.40 25.08 16.46
C LEU A 33 6.01 24.65 15.03
N ASN A 34 6.96 24.67 14.09
CA ASN A 34 6.72 24.26 12.71
C ASN A 34 6.61 22.73 12.53
N LEU A 35 7.33 21.92 13.32
CA LEU A 35 7.15 20.46 13.33
C LEU A 35 5.76 20.08 13.85
N HIS A 36 5.27 20.80 14.87
CA HIS A 36 3.93 20.62 15.42
C HIS A 36 2.83 20.98 14.41
N ASN A 37 3.04 22.04 13.61
CA ASN A 37 2.11 22.46 12.55
C ASN A 37 1.92 21.41 11.45
N LEU A 38 2.94 20.62 11.10
CA LEU A 38 2.74 19.51 10.17
C LEU A 38 2.04 18.32 10.82
N LYS A 39 2.39 17.96 12.05
CA LYS A 39 1.77 16.83 12.75
C LYS A 39 0.26 17.06 12.98
N THR A 40 -0.15 18.32 13.10
CA THR A 40 -1.55 18.73 13.20
C THR A 40 -2.26 18.82 11.85
N LYS A 41 -1.53 19.11 10.76
CA LYS A 41 -2.07 19.19 9.39
C LYS A 41 -2.17 17.82 8.69
N ILE A 42 -1.33 16.87 9.06
CA ILE A 42 -1.36 15.51 8.50
C ILE A 42 -2.41 14.68 9.25
N ILE A 43 -3.15 13.87 8.48
CA ILE A 43 -4.10 12.86 8.99
C ILE A 43 -3.43 12.01 10.09
N PRO A 44 -4.11 11.71 11.22
CA PRO A 44 -3.54 10.88 12.28
C PRO A 44 -3.02 9.53 11.79
N LEU A 45 -1.91 9.06 12.35
CA LEU A 45 -1.25 7.81 11.94
C LEU A 45 -2.21 6.61 11.90
N GLY A 46 -3.15 6.50 12.84
CA GLY A 46 -4.16 5.44 12.83
C GLY A 46 -5.00 5.41 11.54
N GLN A 47 -5.51 6.57 11.11
CA GLN A 47 -6.29 6.68 9.87
C GLN A 47 -5.44 6.40 8.63
N LEU A 48 -4.15 6.76 8.64
CA LEU A 48 -3.23 6.40 7.55
C LEU A 48 -3.03 4.87 7.44
N LEU A 49 -2.94 4.18 8.58
CA LEU A 49 -2.81 2.72 8.61
C LEU A 49 -4.08 2.03 8.11
N ASP A 50 -5.25 2.49 8.53
CA ASP A 50 -6.53 1.94 8.10
C ASP A 50 -6.72 2.15 6.59
N SER A 51 -6.40 3.36 6.10
CA SER A 51 -6.41 3.68 4.67
C SER A 51 -5.52 2.73 3.86
N ALA A 52 -4.27 2.52 4.31
CA ALA A 52 -3.35 1.63 3.62
C ALA A 52 -3.91 0.21 3.49
N VAL A 53 -4.52 -0.31 4.56
CA VAL A 53 -5.14 -1.64 4.55
C VAL A 53 -6.32 -1.70 3.57
N ILE A 54 -7.17 -0.67 3.53
CA ILE A 54 -8.36 -0.61 2.66
C ILE A 54 -7.97 -0.52 1.18
N HIS A 55 -6.95 0.27 0.86
CA HIS A 55 -6.60 0.59 -0.52
C HIS A 55 -5.56 -0.34 -1.15
N SER A 56 -4.86 -1.16 -0.36
CA SER A 56 -3.81 -2.07 -0.86
C SER A 56 -4.32 -3.07 -1.92
N PRO A 57 -3.78 -3.04 -3.16
CA PRO A 57 -4.11 -4.04 -4.18
C PRO A 57 -3.68 -5.45 -3.79
N LEU A 58 -2.56 -5.58 -3.09
CA LEU A 58 -2.02 -6.86 -2.65
C LEU A 58 -2.94 -7.55 -1.65
N LEU A 59 -3.52 -6.80 -0.69
CA LEU A 59 -4.48 -7.35 0.25
C LEU A 59 -5.79 -7.75 -0.44
N LYS A 60 -6.26 -6.97 -1.42
CA LYS A 60 -7.42 -7.33 -2.24
C LYS A 60 -7.21 -8.62 -3.03
N MET A 61 -5.99 -8.86 -3.51
CA MET A 61 -5.63 -10.12 -4.18
C MET A 61 -5.71 -11.31 -3.22
N ILE A 62 -5.13 -11.18 -2.03
CA ILE A 62 -5.20 -12.24 -1.01
C ILE A 62 -6.65 -12.49 -0.56
N ASP A 63 -7.47 -11.44 -0.44
CA ASP A 63 -8.89 -11.58 -0.13
C ASP A 63 -9.67 -12.31 -1.24
N ALA A 64 -9.32 -12.05 -2.50
CA ALA A 64 -9.87 -12.79 -3.63
C ALA A 64 -9.44 -14.27 -3.60
N ASP A 65 -8.18 -14.57 -3.28
CA ASP A 65 -7.68 -15.94 -3.15
C ASP A 65 -8.38 -16.71 -2.02
N ILE A 66 -8.59 -16.07 -0.87
CA ILE A 66 -9.37 -16.63 0.24
C ILE A 66 -10.81 -16.93 -0.21
N LEU A 67 -11.42 -16.01 -0.97
CA LEU A 67 -12.77 -16.19 -1.50
C LEU A 67 -12.84 -17.34 -2.50
N ILE A 68 -11.86 -17.46 -3.40
CA ILE A 68 -11.75 -18.58 -4.35
C ILE A 68 -11.67 -19.90 -3.58
N GLN A 69 -10.83 -19.97 -2.55
CA GLN A 69 -10.70 -21.17 -1.72
C GLN A 69 -12.01 -21.51 -0.98
N ASP A 70 -12.73 -20.49 -0.49
CA ASP A 70 -14.03 -20.69 0.14
C ASP A 70 -15.11 -21.19 -0.84
N LEU A 71 -15.08 -20.71 -2.08
CA LEU A 71 -15.97 -21.21 -3.14
C LEU A 71 -15.63 -22.65 -3.50
N LYS A 72 -14.34 -23.01 -3.55
CA LYS A 72 -13.89 -24.39 -3.80
C LYS A 72 -14.41 -25.35 -2.73
N ILE A 73 -14.21 -25.02 -1.45
CA ILE A 73 -14.74 -25.83 -0.32
C ILE A 73 -16.28 -25.93 -0.38
N LYS A 74 -16.98 -24.86 -0.78
CA LYS A 74 -18.44 -24.88 -0.94
C LYS A 74 -18.88 -25.72 -2.15
N SER A 75 -18.10 -25.76 -3.22
CA SER A 75 -18.37 -26.58 -4.41
C SER A 75 -18.21 -28.06 -4.07
N GLU A 76 -17.12 -28.44 -3.42
CA GLU A 76 -16.89 -29.82 -2.96
C GLU A 76 -18.03 -30.31 -2.05
N LYS A 77 -18.54 -29.44 -1.16
CA LYS A 77 -19.74 -29.76 -0.34
C LYS A 77 -21.02 -29.96 -1.14
N LYS A 78 -21.10 -29.47 -2.37
CA LYS A 78 -22.26 -29.61 -3.27
C LYS A 78 -22.05 -30.70 -4.32
N ASP A 79 -20.85 -31.27 -4.43
CA ASP A 79 -20.53 -32.29 -5.44
C ASP A 79 -21.40 -33.55 -5.31
N TRP A 80 -21.98 -33.84 -4.14
CA TRP A 80 -22.96 -34.92 -4.00
C TRP A 80 -24.18 -34.77 -4.93
N LEU A 81 -24.52 -33.56 -5.37
CA LEU A 81 -25.56 -33.34 -6.38
C LEU A 81 -25.18 -33.93 -7.73
N SER A 82 -23.88 -34.02 -8.04
CA SER A 82 -23.39 -34.65 -9.28
C SER A 82 -23.61 -36.15 -9.32
N TYR A 83 -23.87 -36.78 -8.15
CA TYR A 83 -24.21 -38.19 -8.08
C TYR A 83 -25.64 -38.44 -8.57
N PHE A 84 -26.51 -37.44 -8.56
CA PHE A 84 -27.87 -37.53 -9.08
C PHE A 84 -27.91 -37.00 -10.52
N SER A 85 -28.36 -37.84 -11.44
CA SER A 85 -28.59 -37.42 -12.82
C SER A 85 -30.04 -37.69 -13.23
N VAL A 86 -30.65 -36.67 -13.83
CA VAL A 86 -31.98 -36.76 -14.43
C VAL A 86 -31.78 -36.94 -15.93
N THR A 87 -32.28 -38.03 -16.48
CA THR A 87 -32.17 -38.32 -17.91
C THR A 87 -33.55 -38.38 -18.53
N GLY A 88 -33.74 -37.63 -19.62
CA GLY A 88 -34.94 -37.68 -20.44
C GLY A 88 -34.53 -38.06 -21.86
N SER A 89 -35.19 -39.05 -22.45
CA SER A 89 -34.97 -39.40 -23.86
C SER A 89 -36.30 -39.54 -24.58
N ALA A 90 -36.37 -38.98 -25.78
CA ALA A 90 -37.48 -39.14 -26.72
C ALA A 90 -36.89 -39.71 -28.01
N LYS A 91 -37.26 -40.94 -28.34
CA LYS A 91 -36.75 -41.64 -29.53
C LYS A 91 -37.92 -41.89 -30.48
N TYR A 92 -37.75 -41.51 -31.73
CA TYR A 92 -38.70 -41.75 -32.81
C TYR A 92 -37.96 -42.42 -33.98
N GLY A 93 -38.44 -43.57 -34.43
CA GLY A 93 -37.80 -44.33 -35.50
C GLY A 93 -38.51 -45.64 -35.84
N MET A 94 -38.01 -46.32 -36.86
CA MET A 94 -38.39 -47.69 -37.19
C MET A 94 -37.57 -48.62 -36.30
N PHE A 95 -38.25 -49.43 -35.49
CA PHE A 95 -37.60 -50.43 -34.64
C PHE A 95 -37.95 -51.81 -35.18
N ASP A 96 -36.94 -52.59 -35.55
CA ASP A 96 -37.14 -53.99 -35.89
C ASP A 96 -37.28 -54.78 -34.59
N ASN A 97 -38.46 -55.36 -34.35
CA ASN A 97 -38.70 -56.20 -33.18
C ASN A 97 -38.84 -57.64 -33.67
N LEU A 98 -37.95 -58.51 -33.20
CA LEU A 98 -38.02 -59.95 -33.45
C LEU A 98 -39.15 -60.52 -32.56
N VAL A 99 -40.28 -60.87 -33.17
CA VAL A 99 -41.38 -61.54 -32.47
C VAL A 99 -41.21 -63.04 -32.68
N ILE A 100 -40.83 -63.76 -31.62
CA ILE A 100 -40.78 -65.22 -31.61
C ILE A 100 -42.14 -65.69 -31.11
N ASN A 101 -42.98 -66.21 -32.00
CA ASN A 101 -44.22 -66.88 -31.62
C ASN A 101 -43.90 -68.35 -31.36
N GLU A 102 -43.79 -68.74 -30.10
CA GLU A 102 -43.67 -70.15 -29.72
C GLU A 102 -45.08 -70.75 -29.61
N SER A 103 -45.72 -70.96 -30.77
CA SER A 103 -46.90 -71.82 -30.86
C SER A 103 -46.44 -73.18 -31.36
N LEU A 104 -46.83 -74.22 -30.63
CA LEU A 104 -46.53 -75.64 -30.86
C LEU A 104 -46.53 -76.01 -32.37
N GLY A 105 -45.34 -76.01 -32.98
CA GLY A 105 -45.10 -76.62 -34.29
C GLY A 105 -44.75 -75.72 -35.49
N ASP A 106 -44.68 -74.39 -35.36
CA ASP A 106 -44.26 -73.54 -36.49
C ASP A 106 -43.43 -72.33 -36.04
N GLU A 107 -42.09 -72.40 -36.22
CA GLU A 107 -41.17 -71.30 -35.96
C GLU A 107 -41.19 -70.30 -37.13
N SER A 108 -42.24 -69.47 -37.21
CA SER A 108 -42.25 -68.32 -38.10
C SER A 108 -41.58 -67.12 -37.42
N THR A 109 -40.34 -66.81 -37.84
CA THR A 109 -39.66 -65.58 -37.42
C THR A 109 -40.07 -64.44 -38.33
N GLY A 110 -40.87 -63.49 -37.81
CA GLY A 110 -41.30 -62.30 -38.55
C GLY A 110 -40.60 -61.04 -38.06
N THR A 111 -40.04 -60.25 -38.98
CA THR A 111 -39.59 -58.87 -38.70
C THR A 111 -40.75 -57.91 -38.95
N THR A 112 -41.11 -57.10 -37.95
CA THR A 112 -42.15 -56.08 -38.10
C THR A 112 -41.54 -54.68 -38.06
N ASN A 113 -41.68 -53.95 -39.17
CA ASN A 113 -41.21 -52.56 -39.29
C ASN A 113 -42.26 -51.60 -38.73
N ALA A 114 -42.40 -51.57 -37.41
CA ALA A 114 -43.32 -50.66 -36.74
C ALA A 114 -42.64 -49.31 -36.48
N LYS A 115 -43.30 -48.21 -36.87
CA LYS A 115 -42.94 -46.87 -36.38
C LYS A 115 -43.27 -46.81 -34.91
N GLN A 116 -42.25 -46.70 -34.05
CA GLN A 116 -42.45 -46.63 -32.60
C GLN A 116 -41.87 -45.34 -32.04
N GLN A 117 -42.57 -44.83 -31.05
CA GLN A 117 -42.19 -43.64 -30.29
C GLN A 117 -41.95 -44.08 -28.86
N ARG A 118 -40.73 -43.89 -28.36
CA ARG A 118 -40.35 -44.26 -26.99
C ARG A 118 -39.95 -43.01 -26.23
N TYR A 119 -40.65 -42.76 -25.14
CA TYR A 119 -40.29 -41.73 -24.15
C TYR A 119 -39.79 -42.44 -22.90
N SER A 120 -38.63 -42.04 -22.41
CA SER A 120 -38.09 -42.54 -21.15
C SER A 120 -37.66 -41.36 -20.29
N VAL A 121 -38.13 -41.35 -19.05
CA VAL A 121 -37.59 -40.47 -18.00
C VAL A 121 -37.01 -41.40 -16.94
N GLY A 122 -35.73 -41.22 -16.63
CA GLY A 122 -35.00 -42.05 -15.68
C GLY A 122 -34.19 -41.20 -14.71
N LEU A 123 -34.20 -41.60 -13.45
CA LEU A 123 -33.31 -41.09 -12.43
C LEU A 123 -32.16 -42.08 -12.27
N SER A 124 -30.92 -41.59 -12.36
CA SER A 124 -29.72 -42.41 -12.26
C SER A 124 -28.83 -41.88 -11.14
N LEU A 125 -28.49 -42.75 -10.18
CA LEU A 125 -27.57 -42.49 -9.09
C LEU A 125 -26.20 -43.07 -9.45
N LYS A 126 -25.18 -42.21 -9.60
CA LYS A 126 -23.80 -42.60 -9.86
C LYS A 126 -22.96 -42.32 -8.62
N ILE A 127 -22.59 -43.35 -7.87
CA ILE A 127 -21.73 -43.23 -6.69
C ILE A 127 -20.29 -43.61 -7.08
N PRO A 128 -19.37 -42.64 -7.21
CA PRO A 128 -17.96 -42.94 -7.41
C PRO A 128 -17.32 -43.37 -6.07
N PHE A 129 -16.65 -44.52 -6.04
CA PHE A 129 -15.93 -45.01 -4.86
C PHE A 129 -14.77 -44.09 -4.42
N SER A 130 -14.35 -43.14 -5.25
CA SER A 130 -13.34 -42.12 -4.93
C SER A 130 -13.78 -41.16 -3.82
N SER A 131 -15.09 -41.01 -3.59
CA SER A 131 -15.67 -40.14 -2.55
C SER A 131 -15.24 -40.51 -1.12
N LEU A 132 -14.77 -41.74 -0.88
CA LEU A 132 -14.29 -42.18 0.42
C LEU A 132 -12.98 -41.49 0.86
N PHE A 133 -12.22 -40.94 -0.10
CA PHE A 133 -10.97 -40.21 0.17
C PHE A 133 -11.12 -38.68 0.14
N ASP A 134 -12.31 -38.14 -0.17
CA ASP A 134 -12.59 -36.68 -0.25
C ASP A 134 -12.28 -35.91 1.05
N ASN A 135 -12.22 -36.61 2.19
CA ASN A 135 -11.88 -35.99 3.47
C ASN A 135 -10.46 -35.37 3.47
N VAL A 136 -9.52 -35.95 2.71
CA VAL A 136 -8.14 -35.44 2.62
C VAL A 136 -8.09 -34.17 1.78
N ASP A 137 -8.77 -34.13 0.63
CA ASP A 137 -8.81 -32.95 -0.24
C ASP A 137 -9.44 -31.74 0.46
N ARG A 138 -10.49 -32.00 1.27
CA ARG A 138 -11.10 -30.97 2.11
C ARG A 138 -10.15 -30.44 3.18
N GLU A 139 -9.40 -31.31 3.85
CA GLU A 139 -8.44 -30.91 4.89
C GLU A 139 -7.27 -30.09 4.29
N VAL A 140 -6.80 -30.49 3.11
CA VAL A 140 -5.83 -29.70 2.32
C VAL A 140 -6.42 -28.34 1.99
N ALA A 141 -7.66 -28.27 1.50
CA ALA A 141 -8.30 -27.02 1.12
C ALA A 141 -8.48 -26.06 2.31
N LEU A 142 -8.82 -26.58 3.49
CA LEU A 142 -8.90 -25.81 4.74
C LEU A 142 -7.52 -25.31 5.19
N SER A 143 -6.50 -26.15 5.08
CA SER A 143 -5.12 -25.80 5.44
C SER A 143 -4.57 -24.70 4.52
N GLU A 144 -4.86 -24.77 3.22
CA GLU A 144 -4.54 -23.72 2.25
C GLU A 144 -5.22 -22.40 2.60
N LYS A 145 -6.51 -22.44 2.97
CA LYS A 145 -7.22 -21.24 3.43
C LYS A 145 -6.55 -20.62 4.68
N MET A 146 -6.20 -21.44 5.67
CA MET A 146 -5.50 -20.95 6.87
C MET A 146 -4.15 -20.33 6.51
N LYS A 147 -3.40 -20.95 5.60
CA LYS A 147 -2.13 -20.39 5.09
C LYS A 147 -2.32 -19.00 4.47
N LEU A 148 -3.36 -18.81 3.65
CA LEU A 148 -3.70 -17.51 3.07
C LEU A 148 -4.09 -16.47 4.13
N GLN A 149 -4.79 -16.87 5.20
CA GLN A 149 -5.09 -15.99 6.33
C GLN A 149 -3.83 -15.54 7.06
N TYR A 150 -2.91 -16.46 7.38
CA TYR A 150 -1.63 -16.08 7.99
C TYR A 150 -0.78 -15.20 7.07
N GLN A 151 -0.82 -15.45 5.76
CA GLN A 151 -0.17 -14.60 4.77
C GLN A 151 -0.78 -13.19 4.76
N LYS A 152 -2.12 -13.08 4.83
CA LYS A 152 -2.81 -11.80 4.96
C LYS A 152 -2.33 -11.02 6.18
N ASP A 153 -2.32 -11.66 7.35
CA ASP A 153 -1.90 -11.02 8.61
C ASP A 153 -0.44 -10.55 8.56
N LYS A 154 0.44 -11.36 7.95
CA LYS A 154 1.83 -10.99 7.72
C LYS A 154 1.93 -9.75 6.83
N VAL A 155 1.24 -9.73 5.69
CA VAL A 155 1.26 -8.60 4.76
C VAL A 155 0.67 -7.34 5.39
N VAL A 156 -0.40 -7.45 6.19
CA VAL A 156 -0.96 -6.32 6.96
C VAL A 156 0.09 -5.77 7.94
N SER A 157 0.80 -6.64 8.66
CA SER A 157 1.85 -6.22 9.59
C SER A 157 3.01 -5.51 8.88
N GLU A 158 3.45 -6.04 7.74
CA GLU A 158 4.50 -5.45 6.91
C GLU A 158 4.08 -4.09 6.34
N LEU A 159 2.85 -4.00 5.82
CA LEU A 159 2.29 -2.75 5.30
C LEU A 159 2.19 -1.68 6.40
N ARG A 160 1.75 -2.07 7.61
CA ARG A 160 1.71 -1.14 8.75
C ARG A 160 3.10 -0.63 9.11
N LYS A 161 4.11 -1.50 9.18
CA LYS A 161 5.51 -1.09 9.43
C LYS A 161 6.04 -0.17 8.35
N LEU A 162 5.73 -0.44 7.09
CA LEU A 162 6.11 0.41 5.96
C LEU A 162 5.51 1.82 6.11
N VAL A 163 4.20 1.92 6.36
CA VAL A 163 3.51 3.20 6.53
C VAL A 163 4.07 3.99 7.72
N VAL A 164 4.30 3.33 8.87
CA VAL A 164 4.93 3.98 10.03
C VAL A 164 6.31 4.52 9.70
N THR A 165 7.12 3.74 8.97
CA THR A 165 8.48 4.14 8.57
C THR A 165 8.44 5.34 7.61
N GLN A 166 7.59 5.28 6.59
CA GLN A 166 7.41 6.36 5.62
C GLN A 166 6.88 7.64 6.28
N TYR A 167 5.95 7.51 7.21
CA TYR A 167 5.46 8.63 8.00
C TYR A 167 6.58 9.27 8.83
N GLY A 168 7.41 8.47 9.50
CA GLY A 168 8.59 8.96 10.21
C GLY A 168 9.60 9.66 9.29
N ASN A 169 9.85 9.11 8.10
CA ASN A 169 10.72 9.71 7.10
C ASN A 169 10.17 11.04 6.56
N LEU A 170 8.86 11.14 6.35
CA LEU A 170 8.19 12.39 5.95
C LEU A 170 8.40 13.49 7.00
N LEU A 171 8.16 13.18 8.28
CA LEU A 171 8.36 14.13 9.37
C LEU A 171 9.84 14.58 9.46
N ARG A 172 10.77 13.65 9.28
CA ARG A 172 12.21 13.94 9.25
C ARG A 172 12.59 14.83 8.07
N ALA A 173 12.12 14.52 6.87
CA ALA A 173 12.39 15.29 5.67
C ALA A 173 11.82 16.72 5.77
N HIS A 174 10.62 16.87 6.35
CA HIS A 174 10.06 18.19 6.61
C HIS A 174 10.90 19.00 7.60
N ALA A 175 11.31 18.38 8.72
CA ALA A 175 12.17 19.04 9.69
C ALA A 175 13.43 19.55 9.00
N LYS A 176 14.11 18.67 8.25
CA LYS A 176 15.32 18.99 7.49
C LYS A 176 15.10 20.14 6.51
N LEU A 177 13.97 20.17 5.80
CA LEU A 177 13.59 21.25 4.89
C LEU A 177 13.49 22.60 5.60
N ILE A 178 12.82 22.66 6.75
CA ILE A 178 12.72 23.90 7.55
C ILE A 178 14.10 24.36 8.00
N ILE A 179 14.92 23.45 8.55
CA ILE A 179 16.27 23.78 9.01
C ILE A 179 17.09 24.41 7.89
N LYS A 180 17.11 23.76 6.73
CA LYS A 180 17.94 24.16 5.60
C LYS A 180 17.41 25.40 4.88
N THR A 181 16.10 25.62 4.89
CA THR A 181 15.49 26.86 4.40
C THR A 181 15.90 28.05 5.29
N SER A 182 15.84 27.90 6.62
CA SER A 182 16.31 28.93 7.58
C SER A 182 17.81 29.24 7.41
N GLU A 183 18.62 28.20 7.23
CA GLU A 183 20.06 28.34 6.96
C GLU A 183 20.30 29.13 5.65
N LEU A 184 19.54 28.83 4.60
CA LEU A 184 19.64 29.51 3.30
C LEU A 184 19.23 30.99 3.41
N GLU A 185 18.18 31.30 4.17
CA GLU A 185 17.75 32.68 4.43
C GLU A 185 18.82 33.47 5.19
N THR A 186 19.39 32.88 6.23
CA THR A 186 20.50 33.46 7.00
C THR A 186 21.71 33.72 6.09
N MET A 187 22.07 32.75 5.25
CA MET A 187 23.20 32.89 4.34
C MET A 187 22.96 33.96 3.25
N LYS A 188 21.71 34.12 2.78
CA LYS A 188 21.35 35.22 1.87
C LYS A 188 21.53 36.58 2.53
N MET A 189 21.13 36.74 3.80
CA MET A 189 21.34 37.98 4.54
C MET A 189 22.84 38.27 4.71
N GLN A 190 23.63 37.27 5.11
CA GLN A 190 25.08 37.42 5.20
C GLN A 190 25.72 37.79 3.86
N MET A 191 25.26 37.18 2.75
CA MET A 191 25.76 37.48 1.42
C MET A 191 25.45 38.93 1.00
N ALA A 192 24.29 39.47 1.39
CA ALA A 192 23.95 40.87 1.12
C ALA A 192 24.93 41.83 1.83
N ASP A 193 25.26 41.57 3.10
CA ASP A 193 26.26 42.35 3.85
C ASP A 193 27.66 42.21 3.24
N THR A 194 28.06 40.99 2.88
CA THR A 194 29.32 40.71 2.19
C THR A 194 29.41 41.46 0.87
N GLU A 195 28.33 41.51 0.09
CA GLU A 195 28.31 42.26 -1.18
C GLU A 195 28.51 43.77 -0.96
N VAL A 196 27.86 44.35 0.05
CA VAL A 196 28.08 45.76 0.42
C VAL A 196 29.53 46.00 0.84
N ASN A 197 30.10 45.12 1.66
CA ASN A 197 31.48 45.26 2.11
C ASN A 197 32.49 45.09 0.96
N TYR A 198 32.24 44.21 0.01
CA TYR A 198 33.07 44.02 -1.19
C TYR A 198 33.04 45.27 -2.08
N ARG A 199 31.85 45.81 -2.36
CA ARG A 199 31.69 47.05 -3.15
C ARG A 199 32.41 48.24 -2.51
N ASN A 200 32.45 48.28 -1.17
CA ASN A 200 33.17 49.30 -0.41
C ASN A 200 34.68 49.01 -0.27
N GLY A 201 35.21 47.96 -0.91
CA GLY A 201 36.63 47.60 -0.86
C GLY A 201 37.12 47.06 0.49
N LYS A 202 36.21 46.72 1.41
CA LYS A 202 36.55 46.24 2.77
C LYS A 202 36.94 44.75 2.80
N ILE A 203 36.58 43.99 1.76
CA ILE A 203 36.93 42.57 1.62
C ILE A 203 37.46 42.28 0.21
N PRO A 204 38.38 41.31 0.05
CA PRO A 204 38.92 40.94 -1.26
C PRO A 204 37.94 40.09 -2.08
N LEU A 205 38.13 40.09 -3.41
CA LEU A 205 37.29 39.30 -4.34
C LEU A 205 37.32 37.80 -4.04
N ALA A 206 38.44 37.26 -3.57
CA ALA A 206 38.57 35.85 -3.25
C ALA A 206 37.58 35.41 -2.15
N ASP A 207 37.44 36.21 -1.09
CA ASP A 207 36.53 35.93 0.03
C ASP A 207 35.07 36.06 -0.41
N TYR A 208 34.74 37.11 -1.18
CA TYR A 208 33.42 37.26 -1.79
C TYR A 208 33.04 36.06 -2.66
N SER A 209 33.96 35.62 -3.55
CA SER A 209 33.74 34.48 -4.44
C SER A 209 33.54 33.18 -3.67
N LYS A 210 34.33 32.96 -2.61
CA LYS A 210 34.18 31.80 -1.72
C LYS A 210 32.81 31.77 -1.05
N GLN A 211 32.37 32.88 -0.47
CA GLN A 211 31.08 32.95 0.21
C GLN A 211 29.91 32.80 -0.78
N LYS A 212 30.05 33.37 -1.98
CA LYS A 212 29.10 33.16 -3.08
C LYS A 212 29.00 31.69 -3.49
N SER A 213 30.14 31.00 -3.61
CA SER A 213 30.18 29.56 -3.91
C SER A 213 29.49 28.74 -2.82
N GLN A 214 29.73 29.07 -1.54
CA GLN A 214 29.05 28.42 -0.41
C GLN A 214 27.53 28.63 -0.45
N LEU A 215 27.05 29.84 -0.79
CA LEU A 215 25.61 30.11 -0.97
C LEU A 215 25.01 29.27 -2.10
N LEU A 216 25.73 29.11 -3.23
CA LEU A 216 25.27 28.28 -4.34
C LEU A 216 25.18 26.81 -3.95
N ASN A 217 26.17 26.27 -3.24
CA ASN A 217 26.13 24.91 -2.74
C ASN A 217 24.97 24.70 -1.75
N LEU A 218 24.78 25.61 -0.80
CA LEU A 218 23.66 25.53 0.14
C LEU A 218 22.29 25.60 -0.57
N ARG A 219 22.19 26.39 -1.65
CA ARG A 219 20.98 26.40 -2.49
C ARG A 219 20.74 25.04 -3.14
N LEU A 220 21.78 24.40 -3.69
CA LEU A 220 21.66 23.06 -4.27
C LEU A 220 21.22 22.04 -3.21
N GLU A 221 21.84 22.04 -2.02
CA GLU A 221 21.43 21.17 -0.91
C GLU A 221 19.96 21.40 -0.51
N CYS A 222 19.51 22.65 -0.47
CA CYS A 222 18.12 22.97 -0.15
C CYS A 222 17.14 22.42 -1.21
N GLU A 223 17.51 22.48 -2.49
CA GLU A 223 16.72 21.89 -3.58
C GLU A 223 16.65 20.36 -3.47
N GLU A 224 17.78 19.71 -3.18
CA GLU A 224 17.84 18.26 -2.94
C GLU A 224 16.92 17.85 -1.78
N ILE A 225 16.90 18.61 -0.69
CA ILE A 225 16.05 18.34 0.46
C ILE A 225 14.57 18.58 0.14
N ARG A 226 14.25 19.58 -0.69
CA ARG A 226 12.87 19.78 -1.16
C ARG A 226 12.39 18.59 -1.99
N ILE A 227 13.26 18.05 -2.84
CA ILE A 227 12.98 16.83 -3.62
C ILE A 227 12.80 15.64 -2.67
N GLU A 228 13.69 15.45 -1.68
CA GLU A 228 13.60 14.39 -0.66
C GLU A 228 12.24 14.43 0.07
N PHE A 229 11.80 15.62 0.50
CA PHE A 229 10.50 15.81 1.11
C PHE A 229 9.34 15.48 0.17
N THR A 230 9.41 15.92 -1.09
CA THR A 230 8.39 15.64 -2.10
C THR A 230 8.28 14.14 -2.39
N VAL A 231 9.42 13.44 -2.49
CA VAL A 231 9.47 11.98 -2.65
C VAL A 231 8.87 11.28 -1.43
N ALA A 232 9.18 11.74 -0.22
CA ALA A 232 8.60 11.16 1.00
C ALA A 232 7.07 11.30 1.04
N ILE A 233 6.51 12.42 0.55
CA ILE A 233 5.05 12.59 0.40
C ILE A 233 4.50 11.56 -0.58
N HIS A 234 5.07 11.45 -1.78
CA HIS A 234 4.57 10.55 -2.82
C HIS A 234 4.64 9.07 -2.40
N LEU A 235 5.74 8.66 -1.76
CA LEU A 235 5.87 7.30 -1.25
C LEU A 235 4.81 6.96 -0.20
N LEU A 236 4.51 7.90 0.70
CA LEU A 236 3.45 7.69 1.69
C LEU A 236 2.07 7.66 1.03
N GLN A 237 1.80 8.56 0.09
CA GLN A 237 0.54 8.59 -0.68
C GLN A 237 0.28 7.29 -1.44
N GLU A 238 1.31 6.73 -2.07
CA GLU A 238 1.23 5.46 -2.79
C GLU A 238 0.88 4.30 -1.84
N SER A 239 1.51 4.23 -0.67
CA SER A 239 1.22 3.17 0.31
C SER A 239 -0.17 3.28 0.93
N ILE A 240 -0.69 4.49 1.16
CA ILE A 240 -2.01 4.69 1.79
C ILE A 240 -3.16 4.74 0.78
N GLY A 241 -2.87 4.96 -0.50
CA GLY A 241 -3.87 5.08 -1.57
C GLY A 241 -4.72 6.37 -1.53
N ILE A 242 -4.30 7.38 -0.77
CA ILE A 242 -5.00 8.66 -0.58
C ILE A 242 -4.03 9.81 -0.84
N LYS A 243 -4.54 10.88 -1.47
CA LYS A 243 -3.80 12.14 -1.64
C LYS A 243 -3.77 12.94 -0.34
N LEU A 244 -2.56 13.18 0.15
CA LEU A 244 -2.31 14.11 1.27
C LEU A 244 -2.39 15.54 0.76
N ASN A 245 -3.31 16.33 1.30
CA ASN A 245 -3.47 17.74 0.95
C ASN A 245 -2.61 18.59 1.90
N LEU A 246 -1.38 18.88 1.47
CA LEU A 246 -0.43 19.73 2.18
C LEU A 246 -0.42 21.12 1.52
N ASN A 247 -1.56 21.84 1.58
CA ASN A 247 -1.68 23.24 1.16
C ASN A 247 -1.16 24.16 2.26
#